data_AF-A0A8J7SNU0-F1
#
_entry.id   AF-A0A8J7SNU0-F1
#
_cell.length_a   1.000
_cell.length_b   1.000
_cell.length_c   1.000
_cell.angle_alpha   90.00
_cell.angle_beta   90.00
_cell.angle_gamma   90.00
#
_symmetry.space_group_name_H-M   'P 1'
#
loop_
_entity.id
_entity.type
_entity.pdbx_description
1 polymer ?
#
loop_
_entity_poly.entity_id
_entity_poly.type
_entity_poly.pdbx_seq_one_letter_code
_entity_poly.pdbx_strand_id
1 'polypeptide(L)'
;MKIHFDKVVSFPNHSLSHKRIKLLLSVLPSELKAQFNEIHVGNQLAEKSKFDRPAVLMPAARKLKVLDRGVNEFQLVEEILVELVQAAAELDGEQHHVLKAHADHHLDLKQVKQIHSIIEPYLQAYALKRISAA
;
A
#
# COMPACT_ATOMS: atom_id res chain seq x y z
N MET A 1 11.97 -2.15 -10.07
CA MET A 1 10.55 -2.36 -9.70
C MET A 1 9.73 -2.47 -10.98
N LYS A 2 9.00 -3.55 -11.19
CA LYS A 2 8.03 -3.68 -12.30
C LYS A 2 6.68 -3.16 -11.84
N ILE A 3 5.96 -2.44 -12.71
CA ILE A 3 4.62 -1.91 -12.42
C ILE A 3 3.69 -2.34 -13.55
N HIS A 4 2.65 -3.09 -13.22
CA HIS A 4 1.65 -3.60 -14.16
C HIS A 4 0.29 -2.99 -13.84
N PHE A 5 -0.43 -2.56 -14.88
CA PHE A 5 -1.79 -2.07 -14.77
C PHE A 5 -2.69 -2.93 -15.65
N ASP A 6 -3.75 -3.46 -15.08
CA ASP A 6 -4.80 -4.08 -15.86
C ASP A 6 -5.58 -3.03 -16.63
N LYS A 7 -6.00 -3.37 -17.86
CA LYS A 7 -6.85 -2.49 -18.65
C LYS A 7 -8.21 -2.35 -17.98
N VAL A 8 -8.66 -1.10 -17.82
CA VAL A 8 -10.01 -0.78 -17.35
C VAL A 8 -10.84 -0.33 -18.54
N VAL A 9 -12.01 -0.94 -18.71
CA VAL A 9 -12.95 -0.64 -19.81
C VAL A 9 -14.29 -0.07 -19.31
N SER A 10 -14.39 0.16 -18.00
CA SER A 10 -15.63 0.59 -17.32
C SER A 10 -15.30 1.53 -16.17
N PHE A 11 -16.14 2.53 -15.90
CA PHE A 11 -16.02 3.40 -14.73
C PHE A 11 -16.28 2.64 -13.41
N PRO A 12 -15.65 2.99 -12.27
CA PRO A 12 -14.56 3.97 -12.11
C PRO A 12 -13.23 3.49 -12.69
N ASN A 13 -12.41 4.43 -13.16
CA ASN A 13 -11.04 4.16 -13.61
C ASN A 13 -10.11 3.90 -12.41
N HIS A 14 -8.87 3.55 -12.72
CA HIS A 14 -7.77 3.54 -11.77
C HIS A 14 -7.58 4.93 -11.12
N SER A 15 -7.46 4.96 -9.80
CA SER A 15 -7.16 6.16 -9.01
C SER A 15 -5.65 6.45 -8.99
N LEU A 16 -4.82 5.41 -9.01
CA LEU A 16 -3.38 5.54 -9.11
C LEU A 16 -2.92 5.55 -10.57
N SER A 17 -1.99 6.45 -10.89
CA SER A 17 -1.24 6.40 -12.15
C SER A 17 0.19 5.93 -11.91
N HIS A 18 0.89 5.58 -12.99
CA HIS A 18 2.32 5.28 -12.92
C HIS A 18 3.13 6.40 -12.23
N LYS A 19 2.79 7.67 -12.47
CA LYS A 19 3.45 8.82 -11.80
C LYS A 19 3.23 8.78 -10.29
N ARG A 20 2.01 8.44 -9.84
CA ARG A 20 1.66 8.35 -8.42
C ARG A 20 2.35 7.19 -7.72
N ILE A 21 2.42 6.02 -8.37
CA ILE A 21 3.18 4.89 -7.83
C ILE A 21 4.67 5.21 -7.71
N LYS A 22 5.27 5.83 -8.73
CA LYS A 22 6.67 6.28 -8.65
C LYS A 22 6.88 7.30 -7.52
N LEU A 23 5.94 8.20 -7.32
CA LEU A 23 5.96 9.16 -6.22
C LEU A 23 5.93 8.47 -4.85
N LEU A 24 5.02 7.51 -4.66
CA LEU A 24 4.94 6.67 -3.46
C LEU A 24 6.27 5.94 -3.20
N LEU A 25 6.82 5.26 -4.21
CA LEU A 25 8.10 4.57 -4.08
C LEU A 25 9.27 5.51 -3.71
N SER A 26 9.16 6.80 -4.02
CA SER A 26 10.18 7.80 -3.68
C SER A 26 10.15 8.26 -2.22
N VAL A 27 9.06 7.99 -1.50
CA VAL A 27 8.92 8.32 -0.07
C VAL A 27 9.08 7.10 0.81
N LEU A 28 9.03 5.89 0.24
CA LEU A 28 9.25 4.65 0.98
C LEU A 28 10.73 4.43 1.31
N PRO A 29 11.04 3.98 2.54
CA PRO A 29 12.37 3.52 2.91
C PRO A 29 12.71 2.21 2.18
N SER A 30 13.99 1.84 2.18
CA SER A 30 14.52 0.74 1.36
C SER A 30 14.01 -0.63 1.81
N GLU A 31 13.77 -0.76 3.10
CA GLU A 31 13.31 -1.92 3.86
C GLU A 31 11.90 -2.30 3.39
N LEU A 32 10.98 -1.34 3.31
CA LEU A 32 9.63 -1.56 2.80
C LEU A 32 9.64 -1.91 1.30
N LYS A 33 10.50 -1.26 0.51
CA LYS A 33 10.66 -1.56 -0.92
C LYS A 33 11.26 -2.94 -1.17
N ALA A 34 12.07 -3.48 -0.26
CA ALA A 34 12.71 -4.77 -0.43
C ALA A 34 11.71 -5.95 -0.41
N GLN A 35 10.54 -5.75 0.21
CA GLN A 35 9.51 -6.77 0.37
C GLN A 35 8.87 -7.21 -0.96
N PHE A 36 8.93 -6.38 -2.00
CA PHE A 36 8.36 -6.67 -3.32
C PHE A 36 9.25 -6.18 -4.46
N ASN A 37 9.12 -6.80 -5.64
CA ASN A 37 9.80 -6.36 -6.86
C ASN A 37 8.80 -5.98 -7.97
N GLU A 38 7.52 -6.30 -7.77
CA GLU A 38 6.41 -6.08 -8.69
C GLU A 38 5.22 -5.42 -7.96
N ILE A 39 4.62 -4.42 -8.61
CA ILE A 39 3.32 -3.87 -8.24
C ILE A 39 2.33 -4.19 -9.36
N HIS A 40 1.17 -4.75 -9.00
CA HIS A 40 0.08 -5.02 -9.93
C HIS A 40 -1.18 -4.29 -9.50
N VAL A 41 -1.58 -3.33 -10.32
CA VAL A 41 -2.81 -2.55 -10.15
C VAL A 41 -3.93 -3.22 -10.93
N GLY A 42 -4.81 -3.88 -10.19
CA GLY A 42 -5.89 -4.72 -10.72
C GLY A 42 -7.13 -3.91 -11.10
N ASN A 43 -7.83 -4.34 -12.16
CA ASN A 43 -9.06 -3.70 -12.65
C ASN A 43 -10.34 -4.17 -11.94
N GLN A 44 -10.20 -4.85 -10.80
CA GLN A 44 -11.29 -5.33 -9.97
C GLN A 44 -11.72 -4.22 -8.99
N LEU A 45 -13.03 -4.10 -8.76
CA LEU A 45 -13.56 -3.25 -7.69
C LEU A 45 -13.23 -3.88 -6.34
N ALA A 46 -12.74 -3.07 -5.39
CA ALA A 46 -12.40 -3.55 -4.06
C ALA A 46 -13.58 -4.29 -3.38
N GLU A 47 -14.80 -3.76 -3.49
CA GLU A 47 -16.03 -4.36 -2.95
C GLU A 47 -16.38 -5.74 -3.54
N LYS A 48 -15.90 -6.03 -4.75
CA LYS A 48 -16.14 -7.32 -5.44
C LYS A 48 -14.98 -8.29 -5.26
N SER A 49 -14.06 -7.96 -4.36
CA SER A 49 -12.88 -8.76 -4.06
C SER A 49 -13.15 -9.76 -2.95
N LYS A 50 -12.31 -10.80 -2.89
CA LYS A 50 -12.20 -11.69 -1.73
C LYS A 50 -11.18 -11.19 -0.70
N PHE A 51 -10.54 -10.05 -0.97
CA PHE A 51 -9.57 -9.43 -0.08
C PHE A 51 -10.27 -8.37 0.77
N ASP A 52 -10.03 -8.39 2.07
CA ASP A 52 -10.62 -7.43 3.03
C ASP A 52 -10.08 -6.01 2.84
N ARG A 53 -8.88 -5.89 2.27
CA ARG A 53 -8.18 -4.63 2.05
C ARG A 53 -7.80 -4.46 0.59
N PRO A 54 -7.78 -3.22 0.07
CA PRO A 54 -7.49 -2.97 -1.33
C PRO A 54 -6.01 -3.11 -1.67
N ALA A 55 -5.10 -3.18 -0.69
CA ALA A 55 -3.69 -3.48 -0.91
C ALA A 55 -3.34 -4.79 -0.21
N VAL A 56 -2.70 -5.71 -0.94
CA VAL A 56 -2.30 -7.02 -0.42
C VAL A 56 -0.90 -7.34 -0.90
N LEU A 57 0.01 -7.58 0.05
CA LEU A 57 1.32 -8.10 -0.25
C LEU A 57 1.23 -9.62 -0.38
N MET A 58 1.86 -10.16 -1.43
CA MET A 58 2.04 -11.59 -1.63
C MET A 58 3.52 -11.92 -1.46
N PRO A 59 4.00 -12.23 -0.24
CA PRO A 59 5.43 -12.38 0.06
C PRO A 59 6.11 -13.46 -0.79
N ALA A 60 5.43 -14.61 -0.99
CA ALA A 60 5.95 -15.72 -1.79
C ALA A 60 6.21 -15.32 -3.25
N ALA A 61 5.43 -14.40 -3.80
CA ALA A 61 5.59 -13.89 -5.16
C ALA A 61 6.37 -12.57 -5.22
N ARG A 62 6.76 -11.99 -4.07
CA ARG A 62 7.33 -10.64 -3.95
C ARG A 62 6.54 -9.59 -4.73
N LYS A 63 5.21 -9.67 -4.64
CA LYS A 63 4.28 -8.88 -5.46
C LYS A 63 3.27 -8.16 -4.58
N LEU A 64 3.13 -6.86 -4.79
CA LEU A 64 2.09 -6.04 -4.16
C LEU A 64 0.91 -5.92 -5.13
N LYS A 65 -0.25 -6.44 -4.75
CA LYS A 65 -1.50 -6.32 -5.52
C LYS A 65 -2.33 -5.17 -4.95
N VAL A 66 -2.79 -4.28 -5.84
CA VAL A 66 -3.59 -3.11 -5.48
C VAL A 66 -4.91 -3.13 -6.27
N LEU A 67 -6.03 -3.13 -5.56
CA LEU A 67 -7.40 -3.04 -6.07
C LEU A 67 -7.80 -1.57 -6.09
N ASP A 68 -7.46 -0.90 -7.18
CA ASP A 68 -7.42 0.56 -7.24
C ASP A 68 -8.76 1.19 -7.63
N ARG A 69 -9.71 0.40 -8.13
CA ARG A 69 -10.98 0.92 -8.63
C ARG A 69 -11.98 1.22 -7.52
N GLY A 70 -12.52 2.44 -7.56
CA GLY A 70 -13.56 2.89 -6.63
C GLY A 70 -13.04 3.35 -5.28
N VAL A 71 -11.72 3.41 -5.10
CA VAL A 71 -11.06 3.83 -3.86
C VAL A 71 -10.28 5.11 -4.12
N ASN A 72 -10.28 6.06 -3.19
CA ASN A 72 -9.54 7.32 -3.34
C ASN A 72 -8.01 7.09 -3.40
N GLU A 73 -7.28 7.92 -4.15
CA GLU A 73 -5.81 7.87 -4.24
C GLU A 73 -5.12 7.83 -2.85
N PHE A 74 -5.50 8.74 -1.94
CA PHE A 74 -4.88 8.82 -0.61
C PHE A 74 -5.23 7.62 0.27
N GLN A 75 -6.48 7.17 0.21
CA GLN A 75 -6.91 5.97 0.92
C GLN A 75 -6.14 4.74 0.43
N LEU A 76 -5.90 4.60 -0.87
CA LEU A 76 -5.09 3.50 -1.38
C LEU A 76 -3.63 3.59 -0.97
N VAL A 77 -3.05 4.79 -0.94
CA VAL A 77 -1.68 4.99 -0.48
C VAL A 77 -1.55 4.60 0.99
N GLU A 78 -2.51 5.01 1.83
CA GLU A 78 -2.60 4.60 3.24
C GLU A 78 -2.68 3.08 3.36
N GLU A 79 -3.58 2.42 2.64
CA GLU A 79 -3.74 0.96 2.67
C GLU A 79 -2.46 0.22 2.22
N ILE A 80 -1.77 0.73 1.19
CA ILE A 80 -0.47 0.20 0.78
C ILE A 80 0.56 0.32 1.92
N LEU A 81 0.63 1.47 2.59
CA LEU A 81 1.58 1.69 3.68
C LEU A 81 1.28 0.78 4.88
N VAL A 82 0.00 0.68 5.28
CA VAL A 82 -0.44 -0.23 6.35
C VAL A 82 -0.03 -1.67 6.03
N GLU A 83 -0.25 -2.12 4.79
CA GLU A 83 0.10 -3.48 4.36
C GLU A 83 1.61 -3.74 4.44
N LEU A 84 2.42 -2.79 3.97
CA LEU A 84 3.89 -2.93 3.97
C LEU A 84 4.47 -2.90 5.39
N VAL A 85 3.94 -2.04 6.27
CA VAL A 85 4.37 -1.95 7.67
C VAL A 85 3.96 -3.20 8.45
N GLN A 86 2.74 -3.72 8.22
CA GLN A 86 2.28 -4.96 8.84
C GLN A 86 3.16 -6.17 8.46
N ALA A 87 3.64 -6.20 7.22
CA ALA A 87 4.51 -7.26 6.74
C ALA A 87 6.00 -7.06 7.08
N ALA A 88 6.40 -5.85 7.50
CA ALA A 88 7.77 -5.55 7.88
C ALA A 88 8.12 -6.18 9.23
N ALA A 89 9.15 -7.04 9.26
CA ALA A 89 9.71 -7.52 10.52
C ALA A 89 10.55 -6.44 11.22
N GLU A 90 11.15 -5.54 10.45
CA GLU A 90 12.03 -4.48 10.89
C GLU A 90 11.82 -3.23 10.03
N LEU A 91 11.83 -2.06 10.67
CA LEU A 91 11.76 -0.76 10.02
C LEU A 91 12.63 0.22 10.81
N ASP A 92 13.52 0.94 10.12
CA ASP A 92 14.44 1.91 10.73
C ASP A 92 15.33 1.35 11.85
N GLY A 93 15.70 0.06 11.77
CA GLY A 93 16.51 -0.62 12.78
C GLY A 93 15.74 -1.14 14.01
N GLU A 94 14.42 -0.93 14.04
CA GLU A 94 13.54 -1.40 15.11
C GLU A 94 12.72 -2.62 14.68
N GLN A 95 12.66 -3.65 15.53
CA GLN A 95 11.84 -4.83 15.29
C GLN A 95 10.37 -4.56 15.61
N HIS A 96 9.49 -4.74 14.62
CA HIS A 96 8.05 -4.46 14.72
C HIS A 96 7.20 -5.75 14.78
N HIS A 97 7.63 -6.74 15.57
CA HIS A 97 6.96 -8.04 15.71
C HIS A 97 5.48 -7.96 16.17
N VAL A 98 5.05 -6.82 16.72
CA VAL A 98 3.73 -6.60 17.33
C VAL A 98 2.65 -6.18 16.30
N LEU A 99 3.05 -5.86 15.07
CA LEU A 99 2.12 -5.31 14.05
C LEU A 99 1.50 -6.36 13.13
N LYS A 100 1.85 -7.64 13.32
CA LYS A 100 1.29 -8.74 12.56
C LYS A 100 -0.17 -8.98 12.97
N ALA A 101 -1.09 -9.11 12.02
CA ALA A 101 -2.48 -9.40 12.30
C ALA A 101 -2.62 -10.67 13.17
N HIS A 102 -3.54 -10.62 14.15
CA HIS A 102 -3.76 -11.72 15.08
C HIS A 102 -4.46 -12.94 14.42
N ALA A 103 -5.31 -12.71 13.41
CA ALA A 103 -5.93 -13.68 12.51
C ALA A 103 -6.65 -12.92 11.37
N ASP A 104 -6.81 -13.53 10.18
CA ASP A 104 -7.62 -13.00 9.07
C ASP A 104 -7.36 -11.52 8.69
N HIS A 105 -6.11 -11.06 8.77
CA HIS A 105 -5.70 -9.67 8.54
C HIS A 105 -6.38 -8.62 9.44
N HIS A 106 -7.06 -9.03 10.51
CA HIS A 106 -7.70 -8.10 11.45
C HIS A 106 -6.67 -7.42 12.34
N LEU A 107 -6.76 -6.09 12.43
CA LEU A 107 -5.94 -5.23 13.28
C LEU A 107 -6.76 -4.75 14.48
N ASP A 108 -6.23 -4.93 15.69
CA ASP A 108 -6.84 -4.32 16.87
C ASP A 108 -6.60 -2.80 16.93
N LEU A 109 -7.34 -2.09 17.80
CA LEU A 109 -7.23 -0.63 17.92
C LEU A 109 -5.83 -0.13 18.31
N LYS A 110 -5.04 -0.91 19.06
CA LYS A 110 -3.67 -0.54 19.41
C LYS A 110 -2.75 -0.70 18.20
N GLN A 111 -2.88 -1.80 17.46
CA GLN A 111 -2.14 -2.06 16.24
C GLN A 111 -2.45 -1.01 15.17
N VAL A 112 -3.73 -0.66 14.97
CA VAL A 112 -4.12 0.41 14.04
C VAL A 112 -3.45 1.72 14.42
N LYS A 113 -3.54 2.14 15.70
CA LYS A 113 -2.90 3.39 16.16
C LYS A 113 -1.39 3.39 15.95
N GLN A 114 -0.74 2.27 16.26
CA GLN A 114 0.70 2.14 16.10
C GLN A 114 1.10 2.18 14.62
N ILE A 115 0.42 1.42 13.76
CA ILE A 115 0.66 1.47 12.31
C ILE A 115 0.45 2.88 11.78
N HIS A 116 -0.64 3.55 12.16
CA HIS A 116 -0.92 4.92 11.73
C HIS A 116 0.20 5.87 12.14
N SER A 117 0.74 5.76 13.37
CA SER A 117 1.87 6.58 13.80
C SER A 117 3.15 6.33 13.00
N ILE A 118 3.35 5.11 12.51
CA ILE A 118 4.51 4.73 11.69
C ILE A 118 4.35 5.21 10.25
N ILE A 119 3.15 5.12 9.67
CA ILE A 119 2.92 5.48 8.27
C ILE A 119 2.75 6.99 8.05
N GLU A 120 2.37 7.74 9.10
CA GLU A 120 2.07 9.18 9.04
C GLU A 120 3.19 10.00 8.37
N PRO A 121 4.48 9.83 8.69
CA PRO A 121 5.55 10.58 8.03
C PRO A 121 5.61 10.32 6.52
N TYR A 122 5.35 9.08 6.08
CA TYR A 122 5.36 8.72 4.66
C TYR A 122 4.11 9.24 3.93
N LEU A 123 2.95 9.22 4.60
CA LEU A 123 1.72 9.84 4.09
C LEU A 123 1.89 11.35 3.88
N GLN A 124 2.44 12.05 4.87
CA GLN A 124 2.73 13.48 4.77
C GLN A 124 3.74 13.77 3.66
N ALA A 125 4.84 13.00 3.58
CA ALA A 125 5.83 13.15 2.52
C ALA A 125 5.22 12.92 1.13
N TYR A 126 4.33 11.93 0.99
CA TYR A 126 3.59 11.69 -0.25
C TYR A 126 2.70 12.88 -0.61
N ALA A 127 1.91 13.37 0.35
CA ALA A 127 1.01 14.52 0.16
C ALA A 127 1.76 15.79 -0.25
N LEU A 128 2.88 16.10 0.41
CA LEU A 128 3.71 17.25 0.09
C LEU A 128 4.26 17.17 -1.35
N LYS A 129 4.88 16.04 -1.71
CA LYS A 129 5.38 15.85 -3.08
C LYS A 129 4.26 15.80 -4.12
N ARG A 130 3.06 15.36 -3.73
CA ARG A 130 1.87 15.31 -4.59
C ARG A 130 1.38 16.70 -4.97
N ILE A 131 1.50 17.67 -4.05
CA ILE A 131 1.19 19.09 -4.27
C ILE A 131 2.29 19.72 -5.14
N SER A 132 3.57 19.50 -4.81
CA SER A 132 4.68 20.09 -5.58
C SER A 132 4.80 19.58 -7.02
N ALA A 133 4.20 18.42 -7.33
CA ALA A 133 4.23 17.80 -8.66
C ALA A 133 2.90 17.95 -9.43
N ALA A 134 1.94 18.72 -8.90
CA ALA A 134 0.68 19.08 -9.55
C ALA A 134 0.88 20.34 -10.40
#